data_AF-A0A4Y9RUU2-F1
#
_entry.id   AF-A0A4Y9RUU2-F1
#
_cell.length_a   1.000
_cell.length_b   1.000
_cell.length_c   1.000
_cell.angle_alpha   90.00
_cell.angle_beta   90.00
_cell.angle_gamma   90.00
#
_symmetry.space_group_name_H-M   'P 1'
#
loop_
_entity.id
_entity.type
_entity.pdbx_description
1 polymer ?
#
loop_
_entity_poly.entity_id
_entity_poly.type
_entity_poly.pdbx_seq_one_letter_code
_entity_poly.pdbx_strand_id
1 'polypeptide(L)'
;MRYEIDEAARILWLDLVSAGSADKVLTATVTLIADRPELCSWDWIVECEPIPDDATIQHLGKLAEAWGPPPSDEAVTVFVTHDRLLYLWARVLDFQFVRRKHLIERDVEAARRLVERRRTARATKMNGK
;
A
#
# COMPACT_ATOMS: atom_id res chain seq x y z
N MET A 1 4.54 14.29 -3.81
CA MET A 1 4.15 13.14 -2.99
C MET A 1 4.85 13.24 -1.66
N ARG A 2 4.10 13.36 -0.57
CA ARG A 2 4.63 13.30 0.80
C ARG A 2 4.60 11.85 1.26
N TYR A 3 5.56 11.49 2.11
CA TYR A 3 5.60 10.18 2.73
C TYR A 3 6.27 10.25 4.10
N GLU A 4 6.01 9.25 4.93
CA GLU A 4 6.61 9.04 6.23
C GLU A 4 6.97 7.56 6.37
N ILE A 5 8.16 7.28 6.89
CA ILE A 5 8.65 5.92 7.14
C ILE A 5 8.75 5.74 8.64
N ASP A 6 7.86 4.90 9.19
CA ASP A 6 7.95 4.45 10.58
C ASP A 6 8.77 3.15 10.60
N GLU A 7 10.06 3.27 10.87
CA GLU A 7 11.00 2.15 10.90
C GLU A 7 10.67 1.15 12.02
N ALA A 8 10.27 1.65 13.19
CA ALA A 8 9.96 0.83 14.36
C ALA A 8 8.72 -0.02 14.11
N ALA A 9 7.69 0.60 13.54
CA ALA A 9 6.50 -0.11 13.10
C ALA A 9 6.70 -0.76 11.73
N ARG A 10 7.78 -0.56 10.97
CA ARG A 10 7.85 -1.03 9.56
C ARG A 10 6.60 -0.66 8.75
N ILE A 11 6.16 0.60 8.84
CA ILE A 11 5.00 1.13 8.10
C ILE A 11 5.48 2.25 7.17
N LEU A 12 5.05 2.21 5.91
CA LEU A 12 5.18 3.31 4.98
C LEU A 12 3.83 4.03 4.87
N TRP A 13 3.78 5.32 5.22
CA TRP A 13 2.63 6.17 4.93
C TRP A 13 2.90 7.01 3.68
N LEU A 14 1.94 7.06 2.76
CA LEU A 14 1.99 7.78 1.49
C LEU A 14 0.78 8.70 1.35
N ASP A 15 1.02 9.95 0.99
CA ASP A 15 -0.02 10.89 0.54
C ASP A 15 0.11 11.09 -0.97
N LEU A 16 -0.78 10.41 -1.71
CA LEU A 16 -0.83 10.46 -3.17
C LEU A 16 -1.43 11.78 -3.67
N VAL A 17 -2.29 12.41 -2.88
CA VAL A 17 -3.02 13.64 -3.24
C VAL A 17 -2.03 14.78 -3.49
N SER A 18 -1.00 14.88 -2.65
CA SER A 18 0.07 15.87 -2.80
C SER A 18 0.92 15.73 -4.07
N ALA A 19 0.80 14.63 -4.83
CA ALA A 19 1.51 14.44 -6.09
C ALA A 19 0.77 15.07 -7.28
N GLY A 20 -0.56 15.14 -7.24
CA GLY A 20 -1.39 15.82 -8.23
C GLY A 20 -1.59 15.11 -9.58
N SER A 21 -0.94 13.99 -9.86
CA SER A 21 -1.20 13.15 -11.04
C SER A 21 -0.70 11.71 -10.84
N ALA A 22 -1.30 10.75 -11.55
CA ALA A 22 -0.91 9.33 -11.48
C ALA A 22 0.53 9.09 -11.94
N ASP A 23 1.01 9.78 -12.97
CA ASP A 23 2.41 9.68 -13.44
C ASP A 23 3.41 10.14 -12.37
N LYS A 24 3.09 11.23 -11.65
CA LYS A 24 3.95 11.74 -10.57
C LYS A 24 3.94 10.80 -9.36
N VAL A 25 2.77 10.24 -9.03
CA VAL A 25 2.66 9.19 -8.00
C VAL A 25 3.52 7.98 -8.39
N LEU A 26 3.38 7.48 -9.61
CA LEU A 26 4.12 6.32 -10.08
C LEU A 26 5.62 6.56 -10.03
N THR A 27 6.09 7.68 -10.61
CA THR A 27 7.51 8.04 -10.63
C THR A 27 8.07 8.12 -9.21
N ALA A 28 7.40 8.85 -8.31
CA ALA A 28 7.86 9.01 -6.95
C ALA A 28 7.86 7.68 -6.16
N THR A 29 6.84 6.84 -6.37
CA THR A 29 6.74 5.53 -5.70
C THR A 29 7.81 4.57 -6.20
N VAL A 30 8.04 4.51 -7.52
CA VAL A 30 9.07 3.65 -8.13
C VAL A 30 10.46 4.07 -7.67
N THR A 31 10.77 5.37 -7.67
CA THR A 31 12.05 5.86 -7.13
C THR A 31 12.23 5.46 -5.66
N LEU A 32 11.18 5.63 -4.84
CA LEU A 32 11.25 5.30 -3.41
C LEU A 32 11.53 3.82 -3.16
N ILE A 33 10.86 2.90 -3.86
CA ILE A 33 11.07 1.46 -3.68
C ILE A 33 12.36 0.97 -4.36
N ALA A 34 12.87 1.68 -5.38
CA ALA A 34 14.20 1.40 -5.92
C ALA A 34 15.31 1.76 -4.91
N ASP A 35 15.15 2.89 -4.21
CA ASP A 35 16.10 3.35 -3.19
C ASP A 35 15.99 2.54 -1.88
N ARG A 36 14.80 2.04 -1.55
CA ARG A 36 14.50 1.25 -0.34
C ARG A 36 13.65 0.01 -0.66
N PRO A 37 14.21 -1.03 -1.30
CA PRO A 37 13.45 -2.21 -1.75
C PRO A 37 12.73 -2.97 -0.64
N GLU A 38 13.23 -2.91 0.59
CA GLU A 38 12.61 -3.53 1.75
C GLU A 38 11.20 -2.99 2.04
N LEU A 39 10.87 -1.77 1.60
CA LEU A 39 9.54 -1.16 1.77
C LEU A 39 8.47 -1.99 1.06
N CYS A 40 8.79 -2.71 -0.01
CA CYS A 40 7.85 -3.63 -0.68
C CYS A 40 7.37 -4.77 0.23
N SER A 41 8.11 -5.08 1.31
CA SER A 41 7.74 -6.07 2.33
C SER A 41 7.00 -5.47 3.54
N TRP A 42 6.84 -4.15 3.60
CA TRP A 42 6.25 -3.45 4.73
C TRP A 42 4.75 -3.20 4.55
N ASP A 43 4.05 -2.91 5.64
CA ASP A 43 2.65 -2.50 5.53
C ASP A 43 2.57 -1.03 5.08
N TRP A 44 1.64 -0.74 4.18
CA TRP A 44 1.47 0.59 3.60
C TRP A 44 0.15 1.20 4.03
N ILE A 45 0.15 2.50 4.33
CA ILE A 45 -1.06 3.31 4.51
C ILE A 45 -1.03 4.38 3.43
N VAL A 46 -2.05 4.43 2.59
CA VAL A 46 -2.07 5.25 1.38
C VAL A 46 -3.29 6.16 1.40
N GLU A 47 -3.06 7.44 1.66
CA GLU A 47 -4.08 8.47 1.48
C GLU A 47 -4.21 8.80 0.00
N CYS A 48 -5.42 8.60 -0.52
CA CYS A 48 -5.71 8.74 -1.94
C CYS A 48 -6.99 9.51 -2.20
N GLU A 49 -7.43 10.42 -1.32
CA GLU A 49 -8.65 11.21 -1.52
C GLU A 49 -8.40 12.72 -1.70
N PRO A 50 -8.81 13.32 -2.84
CA PRO A 50 -9.43 12.66 -4.00
C PRO A 50 -8.46 11.75 -4.76
N ILE A 51 -8.98 10.68 -5.35
CA ILE A 51 -8.19 9.77 -6.19
C ILE A 51 -7.87 10.51 -7.49
N PRO A 52 -6.62 10.52 -7.98
CA PRO A 52 -6.31 11.03 -9.30
C PRO A 52 -7.17 10.34 -10.38
N ASP A 53 -7.87 11.13 -11.19
CA ASP A 53 -8.78 10.65 -12.24
C ASP A 53 -8.04 10.13 -13.49
N ASP A 54 -6.72 10.31 -13.54
CA ASP A 54 -5.82 9.89 -14.60
C ASP A 54 -5.12 8.54 -14.34
N ALA A 55 -5.44 7.87 -13.22
CA ALA A 55 -4.87 6.55 -12.91
C ALA A 55 -5.41 5.46 -13.86
N THR A 56 -4.50 4.69 -14.46
CA THR A 56 -4.84 3.63 -15.43
C THR A 56 -4.22 2.29 -15.06
N ILE A 57 -4.72 1.20 -15.67
CA ILE A 57 -4.15 -0.15 -15.53
C ILE A 57 -2.67 -0.19 -15.95
N GLN A 58 -2.25 0.66 -16.89
CA GLN A 58 -0.83 0.73 -17.30
C GLN A 58 0.07 1.26 -16.19
N HIS A 59 -0.41 2.22 -15.38
CA HIS A 59 0.33 2.69 -14.21
C HIS A 59 0.50 1.56 -13.18
N LEU A 60 -0.55 0.77 -12.96
CA LEU A 60 -0.49 -0.40 -12.08
C LEU A 60 0.48 -1.46 -12.60
N GLY A 61 0.48 -1.71 -13.92
CA GLY A 61 1.43 -2.61 -14.58
C GLY A 61 2.89 -2.22 -14.32
N LYS A 62 3.23 -0.95 -14.59
CA LYS A 62 4.57 -0.40 -14.33
C LYS A 62 4.95 -0.48 -12.84
N LEU A 63 4.03 -0.19 -11.93
CA LEU A 63 4.27 -0.32 -10.49
C LEU A 63 4.54 -1.78 -10.10
N ALA A 64 3.79 -2.73 -10.64
CA ALA A 64 4.00 -4.15 -10.35
C ALA A 64 5.32 -4.68 -10.90
N GLU A 65 5.75 -4.23 -12.08
CA GLU A 65 7.08 -4.55 -12.62
C GLU A 65 8.20 -4.04 -11.70
N ALA A 66 8.07 -2.81 -11.19
CA ALA A 66 9.03 -2.23 -10.26
C ALA A 66 9.01 -2.88 -8.87
N TRP A 67 7.88 -3.50 -8.48
CA TRP A 67 7.71 -4.15 -7.18
C TRP A 67 8.65 -5.35 -6.98
N GLY A 68 9.06 -5.98 -8.08
CA GLY A 68 9.97 -7.12 -8.06
C GLY A 68 9.31 -8.42 -7.54
N PRO A 69 10.11 -9.38 -7.05
CA PRO A 69 9.59 -10.66 -6.59
C PRO A 69 8.69 -10.49 -5.35
N PRO A 70 7.69 -11.37 -5.15
CA PRO A 70 6.82 -11.29 -3.98
C PRO A 70 7.61 -11.35 -2.66
N PRO A 71 7.25 -10.54 -1.65
CA PRO A 71 7.96 -10.50 -0.38
C PRO A 71 7.88 -11.85 0.37
N SER A 72 8.87 -12.09 1.24
CA SER A 72 8.95 -13.28 2.10
C SER A 72 7.92 -13.29 3.22
N ASP A 73 7.34 -12.14 3.54
CA ASP A 73 6.31 -11.96 4.57
C ASP A 73 5.03 -11.40 3.96
N GLU A 74 3.89 -11.72 4.57
CA GLU A 74 2.62 -11.11 4.17
C GLU A 74 2.56 -9.66 4.65
N ALA A 75 2.21 -8.76 3.73
CA ALA A 75 2.02 -7.34 4.00
C ALA A 75 0.61 -6.89 3.62
N VAL A 76 0.17 -5.75 4.14
CA VAL A 76 -1.08 -5.10 3.73
C VAL A 76 -0.84 -3.71 3.19
N THR A 77 -1.69 -3.28 2.26
CA THR A 77 -1.84 -1.88 1.89
C THR A 77 -3.24 -1.44 2.29
N VAL A 78 -3.35 -0.40 3.11
CA VAL A 78 -4.63 0.19 3.50
C VAL A 78 -4.79 1.51 2.76
N PHE A 79 -5.77 1.58 1.87
CA PHE A 79 -6.17 2.84 1.25
C PHE A 79 -7.12 3.60 2.18
N VAL A 80 -6.79 4.86 2.44
CA VAL A 80 -7.62 5.79 3.21
C VAL A 80 -8.44 6.61 2.23
N THR A 81 -9.73 6.33 2.16
CA THR A 81 -10.67 6.98 1.24
C THR A 81 -12.11 6.84 1.70
N HIS A 82 -12.96 7.79 1.31
CA HIS A 82 -14.41 7.70 1.41
C HIS A 82 -15.05 7.10 0.13
N ASP A 83 -14.27 6.83 -0.93
CA ASP A 83 -14.79 6.17 -2.13
C ASP A 83 -15.18 4.71 -1.84
N ARG A 84 -16.48 4.46 -1.89
CA ARG A 84 -17.08 3.15 -1.63
C ARG A 84 -16.86 2.16 -2.75
N LEU A 85 -16.30 2.54 -3.90
CA LEU A 85 -16.01 1.66 -5.03
C LEU A 85 -14.55 1.21 -5.08
N LEU A 86 -13.65 1.85 -4.31
CA LEU A 86 -12.22 1.51 -4.34
C LEU A 86 -11.93 0.07 -3.86
N TYR A 87 -12.84 -0.55 -3.10
CA TYR A 87 -12.71 -1.96 -2.73
C TYR A 87 -12.66 -2.91 -3.94
N LEU A 88 -13.28 -2.54 -5.08
CA LEU A 88 -13.22 -3.33 -6.31
C LEU A 88 -11.78 -3.33 -6.86
N TRP A 89 -11.16 -2.17 -6.91
CA TRP A 89 -9.76 -2.03 -7.30
C TRP A 89 -8.82 -2.71 -6.32
N ALA A 90 -9.06 -2.60 -5.01
CA ALA A 90 -8.29 -3.34 -3.99
C ALA A 90 -8.27 -4.86 -4.28
N ARG A 91 -9.41 -5.44 -4.68
CA ARG A 91 -9.46 -6.85 -5.08
C ARG A 91 -8.71 -7.17 -6.36
N VAL A 92 -8.67 -6.25 -7.32
CA VAL A 92 -7.85 -6.42 -8.54
C VAL A 92 -6.37 -6.41 -8.16
N LEU A 93 -5.95 -5.48 -7.30
CA LEU A 93 -4.57 -5.36 -6.83
C LEU A 93 -4.11 -6.60 -6.03
N ASP A 94 -5.00 -7.26 -5.28
CA ASP A 94 -4.68 -8.53 -4.60
C ASP A 94 -4.19 -9.63 -5.54
N PHE A 95 -4.62 -9.64 -6.81
CA PHE A 95 -4.12 -10.60 -7.80
C PHE A 95 -2.77 -10.20 -8.38
N GLN A 96 -2.48 -8.91 -8.42
CA GLN A 96 -1.28 -8.35 -9.02
C GLN A 96 -0.09 -8.34 -8.05
N PHE A 97 -0.33 -8.08 -6.76
CA PHE A 97 0.70 -8.05 -5.72
C PHE A 97 0.56 -9.27 -4.81
N VAL A 98 1.25 -10.35 -5.20
CA VAL A 98 1.24 -11.62 -4.48
C VAL A 98 1.73 -11.42 -3.04
N ARG A 99 1.02 -12.04 -2.08
CA ARG A 99 1.24 -11.92 -0.62
C ARG A 99 1.01 -10.52 -0.03
N ARG A 100 0.35 -9.64 -0.79
CA ARG A 100 -0.16 -8.36 -0.29
C ARG A 100 -1.68 -8.34 -0.31
N LYS A 101 -2.28 -7.88 0.78
CA LYS A 101 -3.73 -7.63 0.85
C LYS A 101 -4.05 -6.15 0.85
N HIS A 102 -4.99 -5.74 0.01
CA HIS A 102 -5.43 -4.36 -0.11
C HIS A 102 -6.75 -4.18 0.63
N LEU A 103 -6.77 -3.22 1.55
CA LEU A 103 -7.86 -2.96 2.47
C LEU A 103 -8.26 -1.48 2.37
N ILE A 104 -9.45 -1.14 2.82
CA ILE A 104 -9.97 0.24 2.79
C ILE A 104 -10.32 0.66 4.22
N GLU A 105 -9.94 1.87 4.59
CA GLU A 105 -10.36 2.54 5.82
C GLU A 105 -10.72 4.01 5.52
N ARG A 106 -11.37 4.70 6.47
CA ARG A 106 -11.83 6.08 6.28
C ARG A 106 -10.87 7.14 6.82
N ASP A 107 -9.99 6.75 7.72
CA ASP A 107 -9.01 7.64 8.33
C ASP A 107 -7.71 6.89 8.65
N VAL A 108 -6.62 7.65 8.77
CA VAL A 108 -5.27 7.12 9.00
C VAL A 108 -5.16 6.37 10.31
N GLU A 109 -5.84 6.83 11.36
CA GLU A 109 -5.79 6.20 12.68
C GLU A 109 -6.48 4.83 12.67
N ALA A 110 -7.61 4.70 11.98
CA ALA A 110 -8.28 3.43 11.72
C ALA A 110 -7.39 2.49 10.90
N ALA A 111 -6.72 3.01 9.88
CA ALA A 111 -5.75 2.26 9.08
C ALA A 111 -4.58 1.72 9.92
N ARG A 112 -3.98 2.56 10.77
CA ARG A 112 -2.92 2.15 11.71
C ARG A 112 -3.39 1.03 12.63
N ARG A 113 -4.57 1.19 13.25
CA ARG A 113 -5.17 0.13 14.10
C ARG A 113 -5.44 -1.16 13.31
N LEU A 114 -5.85 -1.07 12.05
CA LEU A 114 -6.11 -2.23 11.20
C LEU A 114 -4.82 -2.99 10.88
N VAL A 115 -3.75 -2.28 10.51
CA VAL A 115 -2.41 -2.86 10.28
C VAL A 115 -1.95 -3.63 11.51
N GLU A 116 -2.06 -3.01 12.69
CA GLU A 116 -1.64 -3.63 13.95
C GLU A 116 -2.43 -4.90 14.26
N ARG A 117 -3.77 -4.85 14.14
CA ARG A 117 -4.62 -6.06 14.31
C ARG A 117 -4.20 -7.19 13.38
N ARG A 118 -3.87 -6.89 12.12
CA ARG A 118 -3.46 -7.89 11.13
C ARG A 118 -2.10 -8.49 11.46
N ARG A 119 -1.15 -7.70 11.94
CA ARG A 119 0.15 -8.19 12.39
C ARG A 119 0.04 -9.13 13.56
N THR A 120 -0.70 -8.74 14.59
CA THR A 120 -0.93 -9.59 15.76
C THR A 120 -1.58 -10.90 15.37
N ALA A 121 -2.59 -10.87 14.48
CA ALA A 121 -3.22 -12.08 13.97
C ALA A 121 -2.23 -13.00 13.21
N ARG A 122 -1.31 -12.44 12.40
CA ARG A 122 -0.26 -13.20 11.70
C ARG A 122 0.73 -13.83 12.69
N ALA A 123 1.19 -13.08 13.68
CA ALA A 123 2.10 -13.57 14.71
C ALA A 123 1.49 -14.73 15.52
N THR A 124 0.23 -14.62 15.93
CA THR A 124 -0.49 -15.70 16.63
C THR A 124 -0.61 -16.95 15.77
N LYS A 125 -0.89 -16.80 14.47
CA LYS A 125 -0.99 -17.95 13.54
C LYS A 125 0.35 -18.66 13.34
N MET A 126 1.47 -17.96 13.45
CA MET A 126 2.81 -18.54 13.34
C MET A 126 3.24 -19.26 14.63
N ASN A 127 2.85 -18.76 15.80
CA ASN A 127 3.23 -19.34 17.11
C ASN A 127 2.30 -20.47 17.58
N GLY A 128 1.16 -20.67 16.92
CA GLY A 128 0.19 -21.73 17.23
C GLY A 128 0.45 -23.07 16.54
N LYS A 129 1.70 -23.36 16.16
CA LYS A 129 2.12 -24.66 15.58
C LYS A 129 3.03 -25.41 16.55
#